data_AF-A0A9D4M3P4-F1
#
_entry.id   AF-A0A9D4M3P4-F1
#
_cell.length_a   1.000
_cell.length_b   1.000
_cell.length_c   1.000
_cell.angle_alpha   90.00
_cell.angle_beta   90.00
_cell.angle_gamma   90.00
#
_symmetry.space_group_name_H-M   'P 1'
#
loop_
_entity.id
_entity.type
_entity.pdbx_description
1 polymer ?
#
loop_
_entity_poly.entity_id
_entity_poly.type
_entity_poly.pdbx_seq_one_letter_code
_entity_poly.pdbx_strand_id
1 'polypeptide(L)' 'MPPYVTPPTRLTRHLHPLSFRLIPTPSNYYKFSFYPATIVQWNSLPTNIVQAPTLDQFRLGVTKLDHSF' A
#
# COMPACT_ATOMS: atom_id res chain seq x y z
N MET A 1 9.55 5.70 -7.96
CA MET A 1 8.31 6.33 -7.46
C MET A 1 8.43 7.85 -7.65
N PRO A 2 7.32 8.58 -7.81
CA PRO A 2 7.35 10.04 -7.87
C PRO A 2 8.03 10.65 -6.63
N PRO A 3 8.75 11.78 -6.75
CA PRO A 3 9.53 12.35 -5.65
C PRO A 3 8.68 12.86 -4.47
N TYR A 4 7.38 13.05 -4.68
CA TYR A 4 6.44 13.51 -3.65
C TYR A 4 5.85 12.37 -2.81
N VAL A 5 6.15 11.10 -3.10
CA VAL A 5 5.71 9.98 -2.24
C VAL A 5 6.65 9.89 -1.05
N THR A 6 6.11 10.11 0.13
CA THR A 6 6.88 10.09 1.38
C THR A 6 6.36 8.99 2.31
N PRO A 7 7.23 8.41 3.17
CA PRO A 7 6.77 7.53 4.23
C PRO A 7 5.83 8.27 5.20
N PRO A 8 4.92 7.56 5.88
CA PRO A 8 4.12 8.15 6.94
C PRO A 8 5.02 8.63 8.09
N THR A 9 4.73 9.82 8.61
CA THR A 9 5.47 10.40 9.75
C THR A 9 5.17 9.72 11.08
N ARG A 10 4.06 8.99 11.16
CA ARG A 10 3.63 8.21 12.33
C ARG A 10 3.02 6.90 11.89
N LEU A 11 3.49 5.79 12.47
CA LEU A 11 2.87 4.49 12.29
C LEU A 11 1.58 4.40 13.12
N THR A 12 0.50 3.97 12.50
CA THR A 12 -0.74 3.61 13.17
C THR A 12 -0.89 2.09 13.17
N ARG A 13 -1.81 1.55 13.96
CA ARG A 13 -2.02 0.08 14.07
C ARG A 13 -2.39 -0.59 12.74
N HIS A 14 -2.86 0.19 11.76
CA HIS A 14 -3.29 -0.28 10.44
C HIS A 14 -2.23 -0.08 9.34
N LEU A 15 -1.05 0.45 9.67
CA LEU A 15 0.02 0.68 8.72
C LEU A 15 1.22 -0.20 9.05
N HIS A 16 1.87 -0.71 8.00
CA HIS A 16 3.13 -1.44 8.13
C HIS A 16 4.33 -0.46 7.97
N PRO A 17 5.55 -0.84 8.38
CA PRO A 17 6.71 0.05 8.34
C PRO A 17 7.10 0.56 6.94
N LEU A 18 6.65 -0.13 5.89
CA LEU A 18 6.93 0.17 4.48
C LEU A 18 5.74 0.80 3.76
N SER A 19 4.75 1.32 4.51
CA SER A 19 3.61 2.03 3.95
C SER A 19 4.01 3.39 3.38
N PHE A 20 3.17 3.95 2.51
CA PHE A 20 3.33 5.28 1.93
C PHE A 20 2.25 6.24 2.41
N ARG A 21 2.57 7.53 2.49
CA ARG A 21 1.59 8.58 2.79
C ARG A 21 0.71 8.84 1.57
N LEU A 22 -0.61 8.68 1.75
CA LEU A 22 -1.59 9.11 0.75
C LEU A 22 -1.81 10.62 0.84
N ILE A 23 -1.75 11.32 -0.29
CA ILE A 23 -2.08 12.75 -0.35
C ILE A 23 -3.61 12.90 -0.48
N PRO A 24 -4.31 13.46 0.52
CA PRO A 24 -5.75 13.65 0.43
C PRO A 24 -6.05 14.76 -0.58
N THR A 25 -6.89 14.45 -1.57
CA THR A 25 -7.34 15.41 -2.59
C THR A 25 -8.84 15.25 -2.80
N PRO A 26 -9.62 16.34 -2.88
CA PRO A 26 -11.08 16.25 -3.12
C PRO A 26 -11.43 15.87 -4.58
N SER A 27 -10.46 15.93 -5.48
CA SER A 27 -10.63 15.59 -6.89
C SER A 27 -10.81 14.08 -7.07
N ASN A 28 -11.98 13.69 -7.60
CA ASN A 28 -12.27 12.32 -7.99
C ASN A 28 -11.29 11.79 -9.04
N TYR A 29 -10.82 12.65 -9.96
CA TYR A 29 -9.82 12.26 -10.95
C TYR A 29 -8.56 11.72 -10.29
N TYR A 30 -8.06 12.43 -9.27
CA TYR A 30 -6.91 11.97 -8.51
C TYR A 30 -7.25 10.72 -7.70
N LYS A 31 -8.36 10.74 -6.94
CA LYS A 31 -8.77 9.62 -6.07
C LYS A 31 -8.90 8.28 -6.81
N PHE A 32 -9.42 8.31 -8.04
CA PHE A 32 -9.64 7.13 -8.88
C PHE A 32 -8.53 6.92 -9.92
N SER A 33 -7.46 7.73 -9.89
CA SER A 33 -6.26 7.44 -10.66
C SER A 33 -5.59 6.18 -10.14
N PHE A 34 -4.81 5.52 -11.01
CA PHE A 34 -4.06 4.32 -10.66
C PHE A 34 -3.18 4.54 -9.42
N TYR A 35 -2.44 5.64 -9.39
CA TYR A 35 -1.43 5.90 -8.37
C TYR A 35 -1.98 5.94 -6.91
N PRO A 36 -3.00 6.75 -6.58
CA PRO A 36 -3.55 6.78 -5.21
C PRO A 36 -4.22 5.46 -4.82
N ALA A 37 -4.88 4.79 -5.77
CA ALA A 37 -5.48 3.49 -5.54
C ALA A 37 -4.43 2.41 -5.19
N THR A 38 -3.30 2.38 -5.91
CA THR A 38 -2.22 1.41 -5.63
C THR A 38 -1.58 1.65 -4.26
N ILE A 39 -1.46 2.91 -3.80
CA ILE A 39 -0.97 3.20 -2.44
C ILE A 39 -1.89 2.62 -1.37
N VAL A 40 -3.21 2.74 -1.54
CA VAL A 40 -4.18 2.18 -0.60
C VAL A 40 -4.04 0.65 -0.54
N GLN A 41 -3.96 0.00 -1.70
CA GLN A 41 -3.76 -1.45 -1.78
C GLN A 41 -2.44 -1.87 -1.12
N TRP A 42 -1.33 -1.20 -1.44
CA TRP A 42 -0.03 -1.47 -0.83
C TRP A 42 -0.07 -1.37 0.69
N ASN A 43 -0.64 -0.28 1.21
CA ASN A 43 -0.72 -0.03 2.65
C ASN A 43 -1.60 -1.04 3.40
N SER A 44 -2.56 -1.67 2.71
CA SER A 44 -3.41 -2.72 3.28
C SER A 44 -2.71 -4.09 3.36
N LEU A 45 -1.54 -4.25 2.75
CA LEU A 45 -0.82 -5.52 2.78
C LEU A 45 -0.28 -5.82 4.18
N PRO A 46 -0.46 -7.05 4.68
CA PRO A 46 0.19 -7.53 5.89
C PRO A 46 1.72 -7.40 5.84
N THR A 47 2.32 -7.00 6.96
CA THR A 47 3.78 -6.77 7.07
C THR A 47 4.62 -7.97 6.61
N ASN A 48 4.18 -9.19 6.90
CA ASN A 48 4.88 -10.43 6.50
C ASN A 48 4.91 -10.63 4.98
N ILE A 49 3.89 -10.16 4.25
CA ILE A 49 3.87 -10.22 2.79
C ILE A 49 4.78 -9.15 2.22
N VAL A 50 4.69 -7.91 2.73
CA VAL A 50 5.52 -6.80 2.25
C VAL A 50 7.02 -7.04 2.48
N GLN A 51 7.37 -7.72 3.57
CA GLN A 51 8.75 -8.08 3.90
C GLN A 51 9.19 -9.44 3.32
N ALA A 52 8.42 -10.02 2.39
CA ALA A 52 8.82 -11.28 1.77
C ALA A 52 10.20 -11.15 1.10
N PRO A 53 11.15 -12.05 1.40
CA PRO A 53 12.53 -11.95 0.92
C PRO A 53 12.68 -12.22 -0.59
N THR A 54 11.70 -12.89 -1.20
CA THR A 54 11.69 -13.17 -2.64
C THR A 54 10.38 -12.76 -3.28
N LEU A 55 10.47 -12.44 -4.57
CA LEU A 55 9.32 -12.01 -5.36
C LEU A 55 8.27 -13.12 -5.51
N ASP A 56 8.67 -14.38 -5.54
CA ASP A 56 7.73 -15.51 -5.61
C ASP A 56 6.97 -15.71 -4.29
N GLN A 57 7.64 -15.50 -3.15
CA GLN A 57 6.97 -15.52 -1.84
C GLN A 57 5.99 -14.35 -1.70
N PHE A 58 6.37 -13.16 -2.20
CA PHE A 58 5.47 -12.02 -2.26
C PHE A 58 4.22 -12.34 -3.09
N ARG A 59 4.39 -12.86 -4.31
CA ARG A 59 3.28 -13.25 -5.20
C ARG A 59 2.36 -14.24 -4.52
N LEU A 60 2.91 -15.31 -3.94
CA LEU A 60 2.13 -16.33 -3.24
C LEU A 60 1.36 -15.73 -2.05
N GLY A 61 2.00 -14.84 -1.29
CA GLY A 61 1.39 -14.14 -0.17
C GLY A 61 0.19 -13.31 -0.62
N VAL A 62 0.35 -12.51 -1.68
CA VAL A 62 -0.73 -11.68 -2.25
C VAL A 62 -1.87 -12.55 -2.79
N THR A 63 -1.58 -13.66 -3.49
CA THR A 63 -2.65 -14.54 -4.01
C THR A 63 -3.47 -15.23 -2.93
N LYS A 64 -2.95 -15.34 -1.71
CA LYS A 64 -3.65 -15.94 -0.57
C LYS A 64 -4.49 -14.94 0.22
N LEU A 65 -4.39 -13.64 -0.09
CA LEU A 65 -5.25 -12.65 0.52
C LEU A 65 -6.66 -12.84 -0.05
N ASP A 66 -7.61 -13.13 0.84
CA ASP A 66 -9.01 -13.09 0.46
C ASP A 66 -9.44 -11.62 0.32
N HIS A 67 -10.12 -11.30 -0.78
CA HIS A 67 -10.71 -9.98 -1.01
C HIS A 67 -12.12 -9.93 -0.41
N SER A 68 -12.28 -10.35 0.85
CA SER A 68 -13.53 -10.11 1.58
C SER A 68 -13.53 -8.68 2.11
N PHE A 69 -14.03 -7.77 1.28
CA PHE A 69 -14.42 -6.40 1.65
C PHE A 69 -15.85 -6.38 2.19
#